data_AF-A0A3G9JPM2-F1
#
_entry.id   AF-A0A3G9JPM2-F1
#
_cell.length_a   1.000
_cell.length_b   1.000
_cell.length_c   1.000
_cell.angle_alpha   90.00
_cell.angle_beta   90.00
_cell.angle_gamma   90.00
#
_symmetry.space_group_name_H-M   'P 1'
#
loop_
_entity.id
_entity.type
_entity.pdbx_description
1 polymer ?
#
loop_
_entity_poly.entity_id
_entity_poly.type
_entity_poly.pdbx_seq_one_letter_code
_entity_poly.pdbx_strand_id
1 'polypeptide(L)'
;MMKRMISFMISALLIGTSWSSVSAYNATLKASHFKSDRCDLKWNAFGKTYTIYRKAGKTYKKIATTKATHYTDRKLDDRKSYTYFVKAGQVKSNRVTKRYSHVTFAKEKTLWDHNMSKVHKKAVSDYAAQFVNTKLQKGMPTAIQLALAARCVYKQASYEQYIKHHTSVSYGPVKYHRADCGGYAALFKALCDAMKIDCWVVQPGINVDKVLTAHIFNLVKYHVDLQIISTITPQINSPLK
;
A
#
# COMPACT_ATOMS: atom_id res chain seq x y z
N MET A 1 -3.63 -45.95 -49.36
CA MET A 1 -4.14 -46.67 -48.17
C MET A 1 -2.97 -47.13 -47.30
N MET A 2 -3.15 -47.05 -45.98
CA MET A 2 -2.20 -47.23 -44.85
C MET A 2 -1.31 -48.50 -44.94
N LYS A 3 -0.08 -48.54 -44.37
CA LYS A 3 0.20 -48.62 -42.91
C LYS A 3 1.66 -48.22 -42.51
N ARG A 4 1.74 -47.40 -41.44
CA ARG A 4 2.66 -47.30 -40.27
C ARG A 4 3.73 -48.40 -40.07
N MET A 5 4.85 -48.28 -39.33
CA MET A 5 5.77 -47.25 -38.76
C MET A 5 6.85 -48.03 -37.94
N ILE A 6 7.98 -47.36 -37.58
CA ILE A 6 9.01 -47.61 -36.50
C ILE A 6 10.45 -47.82 -37.07
N SER A 7 11.31 -46.78 -37.13
CA SER A 7 12.37 -46.32 -36.17
C SER A 7 13.61 -47.25 -36.07
N PHE A 8 14.89 -46.86 -35.98
CA PHE A 8 15.60 -45.61 -35.59
C PHE A 8 17.10 -45.69 -36.01
N MET A 9 17.82 -44.55 -35.97
CA MET A 9 19.28 -44.33 -35.85
C MET A 9 20.14 -44.24 -37.12
N ILE A 10 20.69 -43.04 -37.41
CA ILE A 10 22.05 -42.88 -37.95
C ILE A 10 22.74 -41.67 -37.28
N SER A 11 23.99 -41.96 -36.86
CA SER A 11 24.99 -41.12 -36.22
C SER A 11 25.51 -39.93 -37.05
N ALA A 12 26.10 -39.00 -36.31
CA ALA A 12 26.73 -37.75 -36.73
C ALA A 12 28.05 -37.89 -37.51
N LEU A 13 28.38 -36.87 -38.33
CA LEU A 13 29.73 -36.29 -38.34
C LEU A 13 29.72 -34.83 -38.84
N LEU A 14 30.65 -34.06 -38.27
CA LEU A 14 30.79 -32.61 -38.21
C LEU A 14 31.37 -31.98 -39.48
N ILE A 15 30.91 -30.77 -39.83
CA ILE A 15 31.78 -29.69 -40.31
C ILE A 15 31.40 -28.42 -39.56
N GLY A 16 32.41 -27.80 -38.94
CA GLY A 16 32.26 -26.72 -38.00
C GLY A 16 31.74 -25.42 -38.61
N THR A 17 30.85 -24.77 -37.86
CA THR A 17 30.87 -23.32 -37.71
C THR A 17 31.03 -23.05 -36.22
N SER A 18 32.11 -22.34 -35.90
CA SER A 18 32.50 -21.91 -34.56
C SER A 18 31.33 -21.43 -33.71
N TRP A 19 31.26 -21.95 -32.48
CA TRP A 19 30.46 -21.39 -31.42
C TRP A 19 30.76 -19.90 -31.25
N SER A 20 29.76 -19.07 -31.47
CA SER A 20 29.56 -17.91 -30.60
C SER A 20 28.33 -18.23 -29.78
N SER A 21 28.52 -18.96 -28.68
CA SER A 21 27.69 -18.74 -27.51
C SER A 21 27.75 -17.24 -27.25
N VAL A 22 26.75 -16.51 -27.74
CA VAL A 22 26.51 -15.13 -27.32
C VAL A 22 26.39 -15.28 -25.82
N SER A 23 27.48 -14.95 -25.13
CA SER A 23 27.52 -14.79 -23.69
C SER A 23 26.25 -14.04 -23.37
N ALA A 24 25.28 -14.75 -22.78
CA ALA A 24 24.02 -14.17 -22.40
C ALA A 24 24.39 -13.17 -21.33
N TYR A 25 24.72 -11.95 -21.77
CA TYR A 25 24.92 -10.82 -20.90
C TYR A 25 23.61 -10.78 -20.14
N ASN A 26 23.64 -11.22 -18.88
CA ASN A 26 22.46 -11.36 -18.05
C ASN A 26 21.95 -9.94 -17.85
N ALA A 27 21.17 -9.44 -18.80
CA ALA A 27 20.68 -8.09 -18.85
C ALA A 27 19.59 -8.00 -17.79
N THR A 28 20.05 -7.70 -16.57
CA THR A 28 19.23 -7.59 -15.37
C THR A 28 18.61 -6.22 -15.36
N LEU A 29 17.30 -6.17 -15.49
CA LEU A 29 16.45 -5.00 -15.28
C LEU A 29 15.81 -5.13 -13.90
N LYS A 30 15.90 -4.05 -13.12
CA LYS A 30 15.23 -3.89 -11.84
C LYS A 30 14.41 -2.60 -11.88
N ALA A 31 13.28 -2.62 -11.18
CA ALA A 31 12.42 -1.46 -11.00
C ALA A 31 12.27 -1.15 -9.50
N SER A 32 12.37 0.12 -9.12
CA SER A 32 12.39 0.62 -7.74
C SER A 32 11.75 2.02 -7.64
N HIS A 33 11.68 2.57 -6.42
CA HIS A 33 11.17 3.93 -6.13
C HIS A 33 9.83 4.25 -6.80
N PHE A 34 8.87 3.33 -6.68
CA PHE A 34 7.54 3.50 -7.22
C PHE A 34 6.76 4.57 -6.46
N LYS A 35 6.19 5.53 -7.20
CA LYS A 35 5.15 6.45 -6.74
C LYS A 35 3.97 6.40 -7.72
N SER A 36 2.89 7.10 -7.41
CA SER A 36 1.67 7.12 -8.24
C SER A 36 1.94 7.52 -9.70
N ASP A 37 2.90 8.41 -9.92
CA ASP A 37 3.24 8.97 -11.22
C ASP A 37 4.59 8.49 -11.78
N ARG A 38 5.41 7.78 -11.00
CA ARG A 38 6.78 7.44 -11.41
C ARG A 38 7.33 6.11 -10.92
N CYS A 39 8.32 5.59 -11.65
CA CYS A 39 9.21 4.54 -11.17
C CYS A 39 10.61 4.70 -11.75
N ASP A 40 11.60 4.19 -11.01
CA ASP A 40 12.98 4.13 -11.48
C ASP A 40 13.29 2.74 -12.03
N LEU A 41 13.94 2.71 -13.18
CA LEU A 41 14.46 1.53 -13.84
C LEU A 41 15.98 1.57 -13.82
N LYS A 42 16.62 0.45 -13.48
CA LYS A 42 18.08 0.30 -13.51
C LYS A 42 18.47 -1.04 -14.10
N TRP A 43 19.53 -1.04 -14.90
CA TRP A 43 20.09 -2.25 -15.50
C TRP A 43 21.62 -2.24 -15.51
N ASN A 44 22.24 -3.40 -15.72
CA ASN A 44 23.68 -3.50 -16.00
C ASN A 44 23.97 -3.10 -17.46
N ALA A 45 25.16 -2.60 -17.75
CA ALA A 45 25.49 -2.13 -19.09
C ALA A 45 25.64 -3.29 -20.08
N PHE A 46 24.83 -3.37 -21.13
CA PHE A 46 24.93 -4.42 -22.16
C PHE A 46 24.89 -3.85 -23.60
N GLY A 47 25.16 -2.55 -23.73
CA GLY A 47 25.24 -1.86 -25.02
C GLY A 47 25.58 -0.38 -24.86
N LYS A 48 25.66 0.34 -25.99
CA LYS A 48 25.98 1.79 -26.01
C LYS A 48 24.73 2.68 -25.90
N THR A 49 23.60 2.19 -26.43
CA THR A 49 22.34 2.92 -26.47
C THR A 49 21.20 1.96 -26.14
N TYR A 50 20.30 2.41 -25.28
CA TYR A 50 19.19 1.63 -24.74
C TYR A 50 17.86 2.22 -25.18
N THR A 51 16.95 1.36 -25.63
CA THR A 51 15.56 1.71 -25.90
C THR A 51 14.66 1.05 -24.86
N ILE A 52 13.86 1.87 -24.17
CA ILE A 52 12.97 1.42 -23.11
C ILE A 52 11.58 1.20 -23.69
N TYR A 53 11.01 0.04 -23.41
CA TYR A 53 9.64 -0.33 -23.78
C TYR A 53 8.79 -0.55 -22.55
N ARG A 54 7.53 -0.09 -22.63
CA ARG A 54 6.52 -0.24 -21.59
C ARG A 54 5.22 -0.72 -22.20
N LYS A 55 4.49 -1.59 -21.50
CA LYS A 55 3.09 -1.89 -21.79
C LYS A 55 2.21 -1.70 -20.56
N ALA A 56 0.98 -1.25 -20.81
CA ALA A 56 -0.16 -1.39 -19.91
C ALA A 56 -1.25 -2.09 -20.72
N GLY A 57 -1.45 -3.40 -20.47
CA GLY A 57 -2.32 -4.25 -21.30
C GLY A 57 -1.54 -5.11 -22.32
N LYS A 58 -1.98 -5.11 -23.59
CA LYS A 58 -1.55 -6.11 -24.59
C LYS A 58 -0.23 -5.79 -25.30
N THR A 59 0.03 -4.53 -25.68
CA THR A 59 1.13 -4.16 -26.58
C THR A 59 2.20 -3.28 -25.91
N TYR A 60 3.47 -3.50 -26.27
CA TYR A 60 4.59 -2.66 -25.83
C TYR A 60 4.73 -1.43 -26.72
N LYS A 61 4.96 -0.28 -26.09
CA LYS A 61 5.29 0.99 -26.74
C LYS A 61 6.70 1.41 -26.34
N LYS A 62 7.46 1.96 -27.29
CA LYS A 62 8.71 2.65 -26.99
C LYS A 62 8.36 3.91 -26.19
N ILE A 63 9.03 4.13 -25.06
CA ILE A 63 8.80 5.32 -24.23
C ILE A 63 10.02 6.24 -24.13
N ALA A 64 11.22 5.72 -24.36
CA ALA A 64 12.45 6.51 -24.30
C ALA A 64 13.63 5.82 -24.99
N THR A 65 14.67 6.61 -25.26
CA THR A 65 16.01 6.16 -25.64
C THR A 65 17.04 6.89 -24.78
N THR A 66 18.07 6.19 -24.30
CA THR A 66 19.11 6.77 -23.44
C THR A 66 20.45 6.07 -23.64
N LYS A 67 21.56 6.74 -23.31
CA LYS A 67 22.89 6.12 -23.17
C LYS A 67 23.18 5.66 -21.74
N ALA A 68 22.40 6.13 -20.76
CA ALA A 68 22.55 5.75 -19.37
C ALA A 68 22.00 4.34 -19.09
N THR A 69 22.45 3.75 -17.99
CA THR A 69 21.98 2.45 -17.48
C THR A 69 20.81 2.56 -16.50
N HIS A 70 20.12 3.70 -16.53
CA HIS A 70 18.96 3.99 -15.71
C HIS A 70 17.97 4.88 -16.46
N TYR A 71 16.71 4.86 -16.02
CA TYR A 71 15.64 5.71 -16.54
C TYR A 71 14.53 5.86 -15.50
N THR A 72 14.03 7.08 -15.30
CA THR A 72 12.82 7.32 -14.50
C THR A 72 11.63 7.51 -15.43
N ASP A 73 10.66 6.61 -15.37
CA ASP A 73 9.37 6.84 -15.99
C ASP A 73 8.53 7.75 -15.10
N ARG A 74 8.00 8.85 -15.64
CA ARG A 74 7.18 9.83 -14.91
C ARG A 74 5.76 9.97 -15.46
N LYS A 75 5.37 9.06 -16.35
CA LYS A 75 4.06 9.07 -17.03
C LYS A 75 3.27 7.85 -16.65
N LEU A 76 3.23 7.54 -15.35
CA LEU A 76 2.46 6.42 -14.81
C LEU A 76 1.06 6.86 -14.42
N ASP A 77 0.18 5.86 -14.41
CA ASP A 77 -1.19 5.94 -13.91
C ASP A 77 -1.25 4.88 -12.83
N ASP A 78 -1.50 5.31 -11.59
CA ASP A 78 -1.50 4.49 -10.38
C ASP A 78 -2.56 3.38 -10.39
N ARG A 79 -3.51 3.41 -11.33
CA ARG A 79 -4.51 2.34 -11.52
C ARG A 79 -4.08 1.27 -12.51
N LYS A 80 -2.89 1.37 -13.10
CA LYS A 80 -2.42 0.46 -14.16
C LYS A 80 -1.19 -0.35 -13.73
N SER A 81 -1.13 -1.58 -14.20
CA SER A 81 0.06 -2.43 -14.12
C SER A 81 0.92 -2.21 -15.35
N TYR A 82 2.22 -2.06 -15.13
CA TYR A 82 3.18 -1.82 -16.20
C TYR A 82 4.23 -2.93 -16.24
N THR A 83 4.51 -3.40 -17.46
CA THR A 83 5.64 -4.29 -17.74
C THR A 83 6.67 -3.57 -18.59
N TYR A 84 7.94 -3.73 -18.23
CA TYR A 84 9.06 -3.11 -18.92
C TYR A 84 10.03 -4.15 -19.47
N PHE A 85 10.70 -3.78 -20.55
CA PHE A 85 11.99 -4.34 -20.94
C PHE A 85 12.84 -3.26 -21.60
N VAL A 86 14.15 -3.48 -21.61
CA VAL A 86 15.14 -2.61 -22.26
C VAL A 86 15.81 -3.38 -23.39
N LYS A 87 16.02 -2.72 -24.53
CA LYS A 87 16.69 -3.29 -25.71
C LYS A 87 17.94 -2.49 -26.05
N ALA A 88 19.04 -3.17 -26.37
CA ALA A 88 20.24 -2.58 -26.95
C ALA A 88 20.70 -3.45 -28.14
N GLY A 89 20.69 -2.91 -29.36
CA GLY A 89 20.90 -3.73 -30.56
C GLY A 89 19.87 -4.86 -30.67
N GLN A 90 20.30 -6.11 -30.81
CA GLN A 90 19.42 -7.28 -30.81
C GLN A 90 19.17 -7.87 -29.41
N VAL A 91 19.90 -7.42 -28.39
CA VAL A 91 19.82 -7.95 -27.01
C VAL A 91 18.69 -7.27 -26.24
N LYS A 92 17.95 -8.05 -25.44
CA LYS A 92 16.85 -7.59 -24.57
C LYS A 92 17.12 -7.99 -23.12
N SER A 93 16.73 -7.12 -22.18
CA SER A 93 16.70 -7.44 -20.76
C SER A 93 15.59 -8.44 -20.41
N ASN A 94 15.67 -9.00 -19.21
CA ASN A 94 14.51 -9.63 -18.59
C ASN A 94 13.35 -8.61 -18.44
N ARG A 95 12.14 -9.14 -18.29
CA ARG A 95 10.93 -8.33 -18.07
C ARG A 95 10.72 -8.11 -16.58
N VAL A 96 10.36 -6.90 -16.20
CA VAL A 96 9.87 -6.60 -14.86
C VAL A 96 8.44 -6.11 -14.95
N THR A 97 7.55 -6.76 -14.19
CA THR A 97 6.15 -6.37 -14.06
C THR A 97 5.93 -5.92 -12.63
N LYS A 98 5.35 -4.73 -12.45
CA LYS A 98 4.90 -4.28 -11.14
C LYS A 98 3.52 -3.65 -11.28
N ARG A 99 2.64 -4.04 -10.37
CA ARG A 99 1.35 -3.43 -10.15
C ARG A 99 1.55 -2.39 -9.06
N TYR A 100 1.16 -1.15 -9.33
CA TYR A 100 0.92 -0.20 -8.27
C TYR A 100 -0.41 -0.62 -7.63
N SER A 101 -0.38 -1.05 -6.37
CA SER A 101 -1.62 -1.21 -5.60
C SER A 101 -2.01 0.17 -5.12
N HIS A 102 -2.90 0.84 -5.86
CA HIS A 102 -3.58 2.00 -5.33
C HIS A 102 -4.41 1.50 -4.14
N VAL A 103 -3.94 1.73 -2.92
CA VAL A 103 -4.87 1.69 -1.80
C VAL A 103 -5.64 2.99 -1.88
N THR A 104 -6.80 2.96 -2.56
CA THR A 104 -7.77 4.03 -2.43
C THR A 104 -8.28 3.97 -1.01
N PHE A 105 -7.84 4.93 -0.21
CA PHE A 105 -8.33 5.16 1.14
C PHE A 105 -9.57 6.04 1.05
N ALA A 106 -10.73 5.51 1.43
CA ALA A 106 -11.90 6.36 1.63
C ALA A 106 -11.68 7.15 2.93
N LYS A 107 -11.64 8.48 2.83
CA LYS A 107 -11.68 9.36 4.01
C LYS A 107 -13.14 9.49 4.42
N GLU A 108 -13.52 8.81 5.49
CA GLU A 108 -14.85 8.96 6.05
C GLU A 108 -14.78 9.79 7.34
N LYS A 109 -15.72 10.73 7.49
CA LYS A 109 -15.87 11.48 8.74
C LYS A 109 -16.51 10.64 9.86
N THR A 110 -17.08 9.50 9.50
CA THR A 110 -17.85 8.60 10.38
C THR A 110 -17.49 7.16 10.06
N LEU A 111 -17.36 6.29 11.06
CA LEU A 111 -17.35 4.84 10.82
C LEU A 111 -18.76 4.24 11.02
N TRP A 112 -18.86 2.91 10.96
CA TRP A 112 -20.04 2.04 11.18
C TRP A 112 -20.92 2.37 12.42
N ASP A 113 -20.47 3.30 13.26
CA ASP A 113 -21.21 3.94 14.34
C ASP A 113 -22.58 4.53 13.92
N HIS A 114 -22.83 4.74 12.62
CA HIS A 114 -24.13 5.23 12.11
C HIS A 114 -25.30 4.33 12.55
N ASN A 115 -25.10 3.01 12.61
CA ASN A 115 -26.14 2.04 12.97
C ASN A 115 -26.18 1.71 14.48
N MET A 116 -25.44 2.45 15.31
CA MET A 116 -25.50 2.28 16.78
C MET A 116 -26.78 2.88 17.37
N SER A 117 -27.30 2.22 18.40
CA SER A 117 -28.40 2.73 19.23
C SER A 117 -28.02 4.06 19.89
N LYS A 118 -29.03 4.88 20.25
CA LYS A 118 -28.83 6.14 20.98
C LYS A 118 -28.07 5.93 22.29
N VAL A 119 -28.35 4.84 23.00
CA VAL A 119 -27.69 4.48 24.26
C VAL A 119 -26.20 4.21 24.05
N HIS A 120 -25.83 3.46 23.01
CA HIS A 120 -24.43 3.17 22.70
C HIS A 120 -23.67 4.42 22.28
N LYS A 121 -24.28 5.28 21.44
CA LYS A 121 -23.72 6.59 21.06
C LYS A 121 -23.48 7.47 22.28
N LYS A 122 -24.42 7.49 23.24
CA LYS A 122 -24.26 8.24 24.48
C LYS A 122 -23.10 7.73 25.33
N ALA A 123 -22.97 6.41 25.51
CA ALA A 123 -21.86 5.84 26.29
C ALA A 123 -20.49 6.21 25.72
N VAL A 124 -20.34 6.20 24.40
CA VAL A 124 -19.10 6.63 23.72
C VAL A 124 -18.86 8.12 23.92
N SER A 125 -19.90 8.95 23.80
CA SER A 125 -19.80 10.39 24.02
C SER A 125 -19.43 10.72 25.47
N ASP A 126 -20.03 10.04 26.45
CA ASP A 126 -19.74 10.24 27.88
C ASP A 126 -18.29 9.85 28.18
N TYR A 127 -17.81 8.73 27.61
CA TYR A 127 -16.40 8.30 27.71
C TYR A 127 -15.45 9.35 27.12
N ALA A 128 -15.76 9.88 25.93
CA ALA A 128 -14.93 10.89 25.28
C ALA A 128 -14.91 12.21 26.06
N ALA A 129 -16.04 12.63 26.62
CA ALA A 129 -16.11 13.78 27.51
C ALA A 129 -15.29 13.57 28.78
N GLN A 130 -15.35 12.38 29.39
CA GLN A 130 -14.53 12.04 30.55
C GLN A 130 -13.04 12.10 30.21
N PHE A 131 -12.63 11.60 29.05
CA PHE A 131 -11.24 11.71 28.60
C PHE A 131 -10.80 13.18 28.52
N VAL A 132 -11.58 14.04 27.85
CA VAL A 132 -11.27 15.48 27.73
C VAL A 132 -11.17 16.14 29.11
N ASN A 133 -12.10 15.84 30.02
CA ASN A 133 -12.19 16.49 31.32
C ASN A 133 -11.14 16.00 32.33
N THR A 134 -10.62 14.77 32.17
CA THR A 134 -9.74 14.15 33.18
C THR A 134 -8.30 13.94 32.71
N LYS A 135 -8.06 13.91 31.40
CA LYS A 135 -6.73 13.62 30.83
C LYS A 135 -6.09 14.81 30.14
N LEU A 136 -6.87 15.82 29.77
CA LEU A 136 -6.35 17.01 29.09
C LEU A 136 -6.25 18.18 30.06
N GLN A 137 -5.23 19.01 29.84
CA GLN A 137 -5.00 20.25 30.57
C GLN A 137 -5.17 21.43 29.62
N LYS A 138 -5.61 22.57 30.15
CA LYS A 138 -5.75 23.81 29.37
C LYS A 138 -4.39 24.18 28.76
N GLY A 139 -4.38 24.47 27.46
CA GLY A 139 -3.16 24.86 26.73
C GLY A 139 -2.26 23.69 26.32
N MET A 140 -2.65 22.44 26.54
CA MET A 140 -1.89 21.28 26.09
C MET A 140 -1.71 21.28 24.56
N PRO A 141 -0.50 21.07 24.02
CA PRO A 141 -0.29 21.00 22.57
C PRO A 141 -1.09 19.86 21.94
N THR A 142 -1.68 20.08 20.78
CA THR A 142 -2.55 19.07 20.13
C THR A 142 -1.82 17.76 19.85
N ALA A 143 -0.52 17.80 19.53
CA ALA A 143 0.29 16.58 19.38
C ALA A 143 0.31 15.73 20.66
N ILE A 144 0.38 16.38 21.83
CA ILE A 144 0.32 15.70 23.13
C ILE A 144 -1.10 15.18 23.40
N GLN A 145 -2.13 15.96 23.09
CA GLN A 145 -3.53 15.52 23.21
C GLN A 145 -3.79 14.25 22.37
N LEU A 146 -3.31 14.21 21.12
CA LEU A 146 -3.42 13.07 20.22
C LEU A 146 -2.64 11.84 20.71
N ALA A 147 -1.42 12.04 21.24
CA ALA A 147 -0.64 10.96 21.83
C ALA A 147 -1.33 10.36 23.07
N LEU A 148 -1.94 11.20 23.91
CA LEU A 148 -2.73 10.75 25.05
C LEU A 148 -3.99 10.01 24.62
N ALA A 149 -4.70 10.50 23.61
CA ALA A 149 -5.88 9.84 23.05
C ALA A 149 -5.53 8.47 22.46
N ALA A 150 -4.43 8.36 21.69
CA ALA A 150 -4.00 7.11 21.08
C ALA A 150 -3.62 6.08 22.16
N ARG A 151 -2.89 6.53 23.19
CA ARG A 151 -2.57 5.70 24.36
C ARG A 151 -3.81 5.28 25.14
N CYS A 152 -4.79 6.17 25.31
CA CYS A 152 -6.04 5.89 26.01
C CYS A 152 -6.80 4.78 25.29
N VAL A 153 -6.97 4.93 23.97
CA VAL A 153 -7.63 3.96 23.10
C VAL A 153 -6.91 2.61 23.11
N TYR A 154 -5.58 2.61 23.00
CA TYR A 154 -4.76 1.39 23.04
C TYR A 154 -4.88 0.64 24.37
N LYS A 155 -4.93 1.36 25.50
CA LYS A 155 -5.08 0.74 26.84
C LYS A 155 -6.52 0.34 27.18
N GLN A 156 -7.50 0.91 26.48
CA GLN A 156 -8.92 0.73 26.79
C GLN A 156 -9.42 -0.67 26.44
N ALA A 157 -8.82 -1.32 25.44
CA ALA A 157 -9.29 -2.59 24.92
C ALA A 157 -8.15 -3.52 24.55
N SER A 158 -8.45 -4.81 24.52
CA SER A 158 -7.58 -5.83 23.94
C SER A 158 -7.96 -6.07 22.48
N TYR A 159 -6.96 -6.31 21.63
CA TYR A 159 -7.22 -6.62 20.22
C TYR A 159 -7.94 -7.97 20.09
N GLU A 160 -9.05 -8.00 19.37
CA GLU A 160 -9.78 -9.21 19.01
C GLU A 160 -10.06 -9.18 17.50
N GLN A 161 -9.73 -10.26 16.80
CA GLN A 161 -9.91 -10.33 15.35
C GLN A 161 -11.41 -10.36 15.00
N TYR A 162 -11.75 -9.88 13.79
CA TYR A 162 -13.11 -9.64 13.29
C TYR A 162 -14.00 -10.90 13.31
N ILE A 163 -14.56 -11.24 14.46
CA ILE A 163 -15.46 -12.39 14.63
C ILE A 163 -16.79 -11.96 15.30
N LYS A 164 -16.88 -10.73 15.84
CA LYS A 164 -18.07 -10.25 16.57
C LYS A 164 -18.44 -8.82 16.18
N HIS A 165 -19.69 -8.59 15.78
CA HIS A 165 -20.20 -7.28 15.30
C HIS A 165 -19.97 -6.07 16.23
N HIS A 166 -19.66 -6.28 17.51
CA HIS A 166 -19.41 -5.21 18.46
C HIS A 166 -17.96 -4.70 18.50
N THR A 167 -16.98 -5.43 17.93
CA THR A 167 -15.55 -5.04 18.02
C THR A 167 -15.14 -3.98 17.00
N SER A 168 -15.96 -3.72 15.97
CA SER A 168 -15.64 -2.81 14.85
C SER A 168 -16.22 -1.41 14.97
N VAL A 169 -16.93 -1.14 16.07
CA VAL A 169 -17.56 0.16 16.38
C VAL A 169 -16.97 0.72 17.66
N SER A 170 -17.08 2.05 17.86
CA SER A 170 -16.49 2.73 19.03
C SER A 170 -17.03 2.24 20.37
N TYR A 171 -18.26 1.71 20.40
CA TYR A 171 -18.87 1.16 21.62
C TYR A 171 -18.18 -0.12 22.12
N GLY A 172 -17.61 -0.92 21.22
CA GLY A 172 -16.86 -2.14 21.53
C GLY A 172 -15.80 -1.96 22.62
N PRO A 173 -14.77 -1.11 22.37
CA PRO A 173 -13.73 -0.84 23.35
C PRO A 173 -14.26 -0.17 24.62
N VAL A 174 -15.32 0.64 24.54
CA VAL A 174 -15.89 1.32 25.72
C VAL A 174 -16.59 0.34 26.65
N LYS A 175 -17.42 -0.58 26.14
CA LYS A 175 -18.24 -1.46 26.97
C LYS A 175 -17.60 -2.82 27.24
N TYR A 176 -17.00 -3.42 26.23
CA TYR A 176 -16.54 -4.80 26.27
C TYR A 176 -15.03 -4.92 26.44
N HIS A 177 -14.29 -3.80 26.38
CA HIS A 177 -12.82 -3.79 26.40
C HIS A 177 -12.20 -4.67 25.31
N ARG A 178 -12.88 -4.76 24.16
CA ARG A 178 -12.46 -5.51 22.97
C ARG A 178 -12.65 -4.65 21.73
N ALA A 179 -11.64 -4.64 20.86
CA ALA A 179 -11.71 -3.90 19.61
C ALA A 179 -10.88 -4.58 18.52
N ASP A 180 -11.34 -4.47 17.28
CA ASP A 180 -10.52 -4.67 16.09
C ASP A 180 -10.01 -3.32 15.56
N CYS A 181 -9.34 -3.31 14.40
CA CYS A 181 -8.84 -2.07 13.79
C CYS A 181 -9.92 -1.00 13.55
N GLY A 182 -11.16 -1.40 13.21
CA GLY A 182 -12.29 -0.49 13.07
C GLY A 182 -12.73 0.08 14.41
N GLY A 183 -12.84 -0.75 15.45
CA GLY A 183 -13.24 -0.31 16.79
C GLY A 183 -12.24 0.67 17.42
N TYR A 184 -10.93 0.38 17.29
CA TYR A 184 -9.90 1.32 17.74
C TYR A 184 -9.95 2.64 16.98
N ALA A 185 -10.09 2.59 15.65
CA ALA A 185 -10.13 3.80 14.84
C ALA A 185 -11.40 4.64 15.06
N ALA A 186 -12.54 3.98 15.30
CA ALA A 186 -13.81 4.63 15.63
C ALA A 186 -13.75 5.32 17.00
N LEU A 187 -13.23 4.64 18.04
CA LEU A 187 -13.10 5.26 19.35
C LEU A 187 -12.12 6.45 19.32
N PHE A 188 -10.99 6.32 18.62
CA PHE A 188 -10.04 7.42 18.48
C PHE A 188 -10.65 8.62 17.75
N LYS A 189 -11.46 8.38 16.73
CA LYS A 189 -12.22 9.44 16.06
C LYS A 189 -13.19 10.14 17.03
N ALA A 190 -13.91 9.39 17.87
CA ALA A 190 -14.78 9.97 18.89
C ALA A 190 -14.01 10.85 19.90
N LEU A 191 -12.80 10.44 20.31
CA LEU A 191 -11.94 11.28 21.13
C LEU A 191 -11.50 12.55 20.39
N CYS A 192 -11.16 12.45 19.11
CA CYS A 192 -10.82 13.63 18.29
C CYS A 192 -11.99 14.60 18.19
N ASP A 193 -13.20 14.11 18.01
CA ASP A 193 -14.41 14.95 17.96
C ASP A 193 -14.64 15.69 19.28
N ALA A 194 -14.47 15.00 20.43
CA ALA A 194 -14.58 15.62 21.75
C ALA A 194 -13.48 16.66 22.01
N MET A 195 -12.27 16.43 21.49
CA MET A 195 -11.16 17.38 21.51
C MET A 195 -11.31 18.52 20.49
N LYS A 196 -12.32 18.46 19.61
CA LYS A 196 -12.51 19.39 18.48
C LYS A 196 -11.32 19.41 17.52
N ILE A 197 -10.73 18.24 17.26
CA ILE A 197 -9.62 18.05 16.33
C ILE A 197 -10.12 17.36 15.06
N ASP A 198 -9.83 17.95 13.91
CA ASP A 198 -10.16 17.38 12.60
C ASP A 198 -9.49 16.01 12.40
N CYS A 199 -10.31 14.96 12.36
CA CYS A 199 -9.87 13.59 12.21
C CYS A 199 -10.77 12.87 11.21
N TRP A 200 -10.22 11.88 10.50
CA TRP A 200 -10.95 11.00 9.59
C TRP A 200 -10.58 9.57 9.91
N VAL A 201 -11.52 8.67 9.70
CA VAL A 201 -11.19 7.25 9.63
C VAL A 201 -10.91 6.90 8.18
N VAL A 202 -9.91 6.06 7.99
CA VAL A 202 -9.44 5.61 6.71
C VAL A 202 -9.53 4.11 6.63
N GLN A 203 -10.30 3.64 5.64
CA GLN A 203 -10.47 2.24 5.31
C GLN A 203 -9.87 1.95 3.92
N PRO A 204 -9.19 0.81 3.73
CA PRO A 204 -8.80 0.36 2.40
C PRO A 204 -10.03 0.03 1.54
N GLY A 205 -10.06 0.54 0.30
CA GLY A 205 -11.06 0.16 -0.69
C GLY A 205 -10.99 -1.32 -1.08
N ILE A 206 -12.06 -1.82 -1.71
CA ILE A 206 -12.30 -3.26 -2.03
C ILE A 206 -11.23 -3.91 -2.93
N ASN A 207 -10.30 -3.13 -3.52
CA ASN A 207 -9.28 -3.60 -4.47
C ASN A 207 -7.82 -3.47 -3.97
N VAL A 208 -7.56 -3.76 -2.70
CA VAL A 208 -6.19 -3.88 -2.19
C VAL A 208 -5.65 -5.28 -2.42
N ASP A 209 -4.49 -5.39 -3.09
CA ASP A 209 -3.73 -6.65 -3.14
C ASP A 209 -3.37 -7.06 -1.70
N LYS A 210 -3.35 -8.38 -1.44
CA LYS A 210 -3.22 -9.08 -0.14
C LYS A 210 -2.04 -8.68 0.78
N VAL A 211 -1.26 -7.66 0.44
CA VAL A 211 -0.03 -7.24 1.11
C VAL A 211 -0.27 -6.16 2.17
N LEU A 212 -1.33 -5.37 2.05
CA LEU A 212 -1.90 -4.58 3.16
C LEU A 212 -3.12 -5.35 3.65
N THR A 213 -2.92 -6.25 4.61
CA THR A 213 -4.00 -6.83 5.40
C THR A 213 -4.98 -5.72 5.77
N ALA A 214 -6.28 -5.91 5.49
CA ALA A 214 -7.30 -4.89 5.65
C ALA A 214 -7.22 -4.21 7.04
N HIS A 215 -6.60 -3.04 7.09
CA HIS A 215 -6.29 -2.33 8.33
C HIS A 215 -6.87 -0.92 8.26
N ILE A 216 -7.72 -0.60 9.23
CA ILE A 216 -8.37 0.71 9.37
C ILE A 216 -7.52 1.56 10.32
N PHE A 217 -7.30 2.83 9.97
CA PHE A 217 -6.52 3.79 10.78
C PHE A 217 -7.13 5.19 10.73
N ASN A 218 -6.56 6.14 11.47
CA ASN A 218 -7.01 7.53 11.47
C ASN A 218 -6.04 8.46 10.74
N LEU A 219 -6.58 9.43 10.02
CA LEU A 219 -5.85 10.62 9.57
C LEU A 219 -6.25 11.80 10.44
N VAL A 220 -5.28 12.55 10.92
CA VAL A 220 -5.55 13.76 11.72
C VAL A 220 -4.96 14.96 11.03
N LYS A 221 -5.75 16.03 10.92
CA LYS A 221 -5.25 17.34 10.51
C LYS A 221 -4.90 18.13 11.75
N TYR A 222 -3.62 18.41 11.89
CA TYR A 222 -3.12 19.31 12.91
C TYR A 222 -2.00 20.15 12.28
N HIS A 223 -2.10 21.47 12.42
CA HIS A 223 -1.44 22.45 11.53
C HIS A 223 -1.96 22.34 10.07
N VAL A 224 -1.12 22.71 9.10
CA VAL A 224 -1.40 22.60 7.65
C VAL A 224 -1.16 21.18 7.10
N ASP A 225 -0.73 20.25 7.96
CA ASP A 225 -0.31 18.90 7.57
C ASP A 225 -1.28 17.80 8.05
N LEU A 226 -1.33 16.69 7.30
CA LEU A 226 -2.06 15.47 7.66
C LEU A 226 -1.09 14.40 8.20
N GLN A 227 -1.44 13.79 9.33
CA GLN A 227 -0.66 12.74 10.00
C GLN A 227 -1.42 11.41 10.02
N ILE A 228 -0.70 10.29 9.87
CA ILE A 228 -1.26 8.94 10.05
C ILE A 228 -1.10 8.54 11.51
N ILE A 229 -2.21 8.15 12.14
CA ILE A 229 -2.19 7.56 13.48
C ILE A 229 -2.71 6.12 13.36
N SER A 230 -1.82 5.16 13.61
CA SER A 230 -2.24 3.79 13.92
C SER A 230 -2.55 3.71 15.41
N THR A 231 -3.70 3.18 15.76
CA THR A 231 -4.15 3.03 17.15
C THR A 231 -3.83 1.64 17.72
N ILE A 232 -3.36 0.73 16.85
CA ILE A 232 -2.92 -0.64 17.21
C ILE A 232 -1.43 -0.65 17.56
N THR A 233 -0.66 0.30 17.04
CA THR A 233 0.70 0.61 17.49
C THR A 233 0.78 2.11 17.80
N PRO A 234 1.02 2.55 19.05
CA PRO A 234 0.97 3.96 19.46
C PRO A 234 1.97 4.93 18.78
N GLN A 235 2.67 4.49 17.73
CA GLN A 235 3.62 5.33 17.01
C GLN A 235 2.83 6.27 16.08
N ILE A 236 2.95 7.58 16.34
CA ILE A 236 2.52 8.62 15.40
C ILE A 236 3.41 8.45 14.17
N ASN A 237 2.84 7.94 13.08
CA ASN A 237 3.57 7.75 11.85
C ASN A 237 3.71 9.10 11.15
N SER A 238 4.88 9.29 10.53
CA SER A 238 5.35 10.51 9.86
C SER A 238 4.35 11.18 8.91
N PRO A 239 4.50 12.50 8.65
CA PRO A 239 3.59 13.28 7.81
C PRO A 239 3.38 12.67 6.42
N LEU A 240 2.15 12.80 5.92
CA LEU A 240 1.83 12.53 4.51
C LEU A 240 2.57 13.56 3.63
N LYS A 241 3.65 13.12 2.98
CA LYS A 241 4.39 13.92 1.98
C LYS A 241 3.69 13.93 0.63
#